data_AF-A0A7C6SRJ5-F1
#
_entry.id   AF-A0A7C6SRJ5-F1
#
_cell.length_a   1.000
_cell.length_b   1.000
_cell.length_c   1.000
_cell.angle_alpha   90.00
_cell.angle_beta   90.00
_cell.angle_gamma   90.00
#
_symmetry.space_group_name_H-M   'P 1'
#
loop_
_entity.id
_entity.type
_entity.pdbx_description
1 polymer ?
#
loop_
_entity_poly.entity_id
_entity_poly.type
_entity_poly.pdbx_seq_one_letter_code
_entity_poly.pdbx_strand_id
1 'polypeptide(L)'
;MKLNRIGIADPKPWEQAGIKLPRFDIDKMVQNTKKAPRWIHFGTGNLFRAFHAVAMQNLLDEGLVDTGIVACKTFDGDTLDTIFTAYDNLNIVSILSEDGQAHHRVIASIAEVLRLDGQRPEHLANLFERFEAPSLQMVSFTITEKGYEVKDADGQPLPIIQEDIAGGPDKPVSTLGIATAGLYRRYLKGQKPVAMVSTDNAAMNGDKLHAAVRYIAEQWVQQHGLPQGFLDYIDNKNLVGFPVTMIDKITPRPDPAVEKMLADLGVEGMTPVQTDKGSFIAPFVNAETTEYLVIEDAFPAGRPPLEKAGVYFTDRETVNRVERMKVSTCLN
;
A
#
# COMPACT_ATOMS: atom_id res chain seq x y z
N MET A 1 5.64 18.13 21.54
CA MET A 1 4.65 17.09 21.21
C MET A 1 5.37 15.97 20.48
N LYS A 2 5.32 14.73 20.97
CA LYS A 2 5.97 13.59 20.32
C LYS A 2 4.94 12.76 19.55
N LEU A 3 5.20 12.48 18.28
CA LEU A 3 4.31 11.67 17.45
C LEU A 3 4.49 10.18 17.78
N ASN A 4 3.78 9.71 18.79
CA ASN A 4 3.71 8.30 19.19
C ASN A 4 2.43 8.08 20.01
N ARG A 5 2.09 6.82 20.36
CA ARG A 5 0.84 6.49 21.07
C ARG A 5 0.69 7.27 22.38
N ILE A 6 1.79 7.42 23.12
CA ILE A 6 1.84 8.14 24.40
C ILE A 6 1.62 9.64 24.18
N GLY A 7 2.27 10.22 23.18
CA GLY A 7 2.25 11.65 22.93
C GLY A 7 0.93 12.15 22.35
N ILE A 8 0.15 11.31 21.66
CA ILE A 8 -1.20 11.64 21.19
C ILE A 8 -2.31 11.30 22.21
N ALA A 9 -1.97 10.70 23.35
CA ALA A 9 -2.95 10.32 24.37
C ALA A 9 -3.57 11.54 25.08
N ASP A 10 -2.84 12.65 25.21
CA ASP A 10 -3.39 13.94 25.58
C ASP A 10 -3.68 14.76 24.31
N PRO A 11 -4.96 14.94 23.92
CA PRO A 11 -5.29 15.62 22.68
C PRO A 11 -5.10 17.14 22.75
N LYS A 12 -5.08 17.74 23.95
CA LYS A 12 -5.15 19.20 24.11
C LYS A 12 -4.03 19.95 23.38
N PRO A 13 -2.75 19.57 23.48
CA PRO A 13 -1.68 20.29 22.80
C PRO A 13 -1.81 20.23 21.27
N TRP A 14 -2.26 19.09 20.75
CA TRP A 14 -2.44 18.87 19.30
C TRP A 14 -3.61 19.68 18.76
N GLU A 15 -4.74 19.68 19.46
CA GLU A 15 -5.92 20.46 19.10
C GLU A 15 -5.64 21.97 19.16
N GLN A 16 -4.91 22.44 20.18
CA GLN A 16 -4.46 23.84 20.28
C GLN A 16 -3.53 24.24 19.14
N ALA A 17 -2.69 23.31 18.68
CA ALA A 17 -1.84 23.49 17.50
C ALA A 17 -2.60 23.33 16.16
N GLY A 18 -3.92 23.06 16.20
CA GLY A 18 -4.73 22.85 15.00
C GLY A 18 -4.46 21.53 14.26
N ILE A 19 -3.74 20.59 14.89
CA ILE A 19 -3.42 19.27 14.32
C ILE A 19 -4.56 18.31 14.63
N LYS A 20 -5.19 17.77 13.60
CA LYS A 20 -6.30 16.80 13.76
C LYS A 20 -5.76 15.45 14.23
N LEU A 21 -6.37 14.90 15.28
CA LEU A 21 -6.08 13.55 15.78
C LEU A 21 -7.11 12.51 15.32
N PRO A 22 -6.76 11.21 15.33
CA PRO A 22 -7.69 10.11 15.08
C PRO A 22 -8.88 10.11 16.05
N ARG A 23 -10.05 9.69 15.57
CA ARG A 23 -11.32 9.66 16.31
C ARG A 23 -11.81 8.25 16.63
N PHE A 24 -10.92 7.27 16.55
CA PHE A 24 -11.20 5.86 16.85
C PHE A 24 -10.18 5.27 17.82
N ASP A 25 -10.54 4.15 18.43
CA ASP A 25 -9.63 3.36 19.25
C ASP A 25 -8.64 2.59 18.36
N ILE A 26 -7.41 3.08 18.33
CA ILE A 26 -6.34 2.53 17.50
C ILE A 26 -5.91 1.14 17.99
N ASP A 27 -5.93 0.84 19.30
CA ASP A 27 -5.54 -0.49 19.79
C ASP A 27 -6.59 -1.53 19.39
N LYS A 28 -7.87 -1.17 19.49
CA LYS A 28 -8.97 -1.99 18.99
C LYS A 28 -8.89 -2.20 17.48
N MET A 29 -8.60 -1.16 16.72
CA MET A 29 -8.39 -1.26 15.26
C MET A 29 -7.24 -2.22 14.93
N VAL A 30 -6.10 -2.13 15.62
CA VAL A 30 -4.95 -3.03 15.42
C VAL A 30 -5.32 -4.48 15.75
N GLN A 31 -6.01 -4.72 16.87
CA GLN A 31 -6.47 -6.06 17.28
C GLN A 31 -7.44 -6.65 16.25
N ASN A 32 -8.41 -5.88 15.80
CA ASN A 32 -9.36 -6.27 14.78
C ASN A 32 -8.66 -6.62 13.46
N THR A 33 -7.67 -5.80 13.05
CA THR A 33 -6.90 -6.03 11.83
C THR A 33 -6.10 -7.32 11.88
N LYS A 34 -5.46 -7.61 13.02
CA LYS A 34 -4.73 -8.88 13.20
C LYS A 34 -5.65 -10.10 13.15
N LYS A 35 -6.87 -9.96 13.66
CA LYS A 35 -7.87 -11.04 13.67
C LYS A 35 -8.51 -11.27 12.30
N ALA A 36 -8.80 -10.19 11.58
CA ALA A 36 -9.55 -10.21 10.33
C ALA A 36 -9.00 -9.15 9.35
N PRO A 37 -7.79 -9.33 8.81
CA PRO A 37 -7.19 -8.37 7.90
C PRO A 37 -8.06 -8.27 6.64
N ARG A 38 -8.33 -7.04 6.19
CA ARG A 38 -9.14 -6.77 4.99
C ARG A 38 -8.33 -6.17 3.85
N TRP A 39 -7.24 -5.48 4.18
CA TRP A 39 -6.41 -4.74 3.23
C TRP A 39 -4.92 -4.91 3.55
N ILE A 40 -4.18 -5.47 2.59
CA ILE A 40 -2.72 -5.49 2.57
C ILE A 40 -2.21 -4.47 1.55
N HIS A 41 -1.15 -3.72 1.85
CA HIS A 41 -0.56 -2.76 0.91
C HIS A 41 0.95 -2.98 0.75
N PHE A 42 1.43 -3.20 -0.48
CA PHE A 42 2.86 -3.25 -0.82
C PHE A 42 3.35 -1.88 -1.32
N GLY A 43 4.43 -1.39 -0.72
CA GLY A 43 4.98 -0.06 -1.03
C GLY A 43 4.57 0.96 0.03
N THR A 44 5.52 1.37 0.88
CA THR A 44 5.25 2.23 2.04
C THR A 44 5.65 3.69 1.83
N GLY A 45 5.59 4.15 0.58
CA GLY A 45 6.01 5.49 0.17
C GLY A 45 5.05 6.61 0.58
N ASN A 46 5.35 7.84 0.14
CA ASN A 46 4.55 9.03 0.44
C ASN A 46 3.12 8.94 -0.12
N LEU A 47 2.95 8.41 -1.33
CA LEU A 47 1.63 8.23 -1.94
C LEU A 47 0.74 7.30 -1.12
N PHE A 48 1.27 6.19 -0.62
CA PHE A 48 0.55 5.31 0.31
C PHE A 48 0.09 6.05 1.57
N ARG A 49 1.02 6.74 2.24
CA ARG A 49 0.77 7.41 3.53
C ARG A 49 -0.18 8.60 3.39
N ALA A 50 -0.11 9.34 2.29
CA ALA A 50 -0.93 10.53 2.07
C ALA A 50 -2.23 10.28 1.31
N PHE A 51 -2.40 9.15 0.62
CA PHE A 51 -3.65 8.81 -0.07
C PHE A 51 -4.36 7.64 0.60
N HIS A 52 -3.82 6.43 0.49
CA HIS A 52 -4.48 5.19 0.91
C HIS A 52 -4.72 5.15 2.43
N ALA A 53 -3.69 5.48 3.20
CA ALA A 53 -3.81 5.57 4.65
C ALA A 53 -4.76 6.70 5.08
N VAL A 54 -4.81 7.82 4.34
CA VAL A 54 -5.78 8.90 4.60
C VAL A 54 -7.20 8.46 4.30
N ALA A 55 -7.44 7.78 3.18
CA ALA A 55 -8.75 7.24 2.84
C ALA A 55 -9.24 6.26 3.91
N MET A 56 -8.38 5.36 4.36
CA MET A 56 -8.72 4.43 5.44
C MET A 56 -8.93 5.13 6.78
N GLN A 57 -8.14 6.17 7.08
CA GLN A 57 -8.30 7.02 8.26
C GLN A 57 -9.68 7.69 8.27
N ASN A 58 -10.16 8.20 7.13
CA ASN A 58 -11.49 8.79 7.01
C ASN A 58 -12.60 7.78 7.34
N LEU A 59 -12.53 6.57 6.76
CA LEU A 59 -13.51 5.52 7.04
C LEU A 59 -13.53 5.10 8.52
N LEU A 60 -12.35 5.02 9.15
CA LEU A 60 -12.22 4.69 10.57
C LEU A 60 -12.75 5.81 11.47
N ASP A 61 -12.44 7.07 11.17
CA ASP A 61 -12.93 8.24 11.92
C ASP A 61 -14.46 8.40 11.81
N GLU A 62 -15.07 7.93 10.72
CA GLU A 62 -16.51 7.88 10.53
C GLU A 62 -17.18 6.60 11.10
N GLY A 63 -16.39 5.66 11.63
CA GLY A 63 -16.89 4.40 12.17
C GLY A 63 -17.49 3.45 11.12
N LEU A 64 -17.13 3.63 9.85
CA LEU A 64 -17.63 2.82 8.73
C LEU A 64 -16.90 1.48 8.59
N VAL A 65 -15.72 1.39 9.18
CA VAL A 65 -14.85 0.21 9.23
C VAL A 65 -14.17 0.14 10.60
N ASP A 66 -13.67 -1.03 10.97
CA ASP A 66 -13.05 -1.28 12.28
C ASP A 66 -11.67 -1.97 12.20
N THR A 67 -11.12 -2.10 10.99
CA THR A 67 -9.79 -2.63 10.68
C THR A 67 -8.98 -1.57 9.94
N GLY A 68 -7.66 -1.59 10.03
CA GLY A 68 -6.74 -0.74 9.26
C GLY A 68 -6.04 -1.50 8.15
N ILE A 69 -4.89 -0.97 7.74
CA ILE A 69 -4.06 -1.52 6.65
C ILE A 69 -2.87 -2.28 7.22
N VAL A 70 -2.63 -3.49 6.69
CA VAL A 70 -1.37 -4.23 6.86
C VAL A 70 -0.40 -3.79 5.78
N ALA A 71 0.55 -2.93 6.11
CA ALA A 71 1.52 -2.45 5.14
C ALA A 71 2.71 -3.41 5.03
N CYS A 72 3.26 -3.53 3.84
CA CYS A 72 4.31 -4.46 3.48
C CYS A 72 5.50 -3.69 2.94
N LYS A 73 6.63 -3.86 3.60
CA LYS A 73 7.89 -3.22 3.21
C LYS A 73 8.87 -4.27 2.72
N THR A 74 8.98 -4.34 1.40
CA THR A 74 9.93 -5.17 0.66
C THR A 74 11.15 -4.31 0.32
N PHE A 75 12.34 -4.77 0.67
CA PHE A 75 13.61 -4.09 0.43
C PHE A 75 13.77 -2.75 1.20
N ASP A 76 14.99 -2.50 1.68
CA ASP A 76 15.50 -1.31 2.39
C ASP A 76 15.66 -1.49 3.90
N GLY A 77 16.82 -1.02 4.40
CA GLY A 77 17.35 -1.19 5.75
C GLY A 77 16.52 -0.57 6.87
N ASP A 78 17.07 0.42 7.56
CA ASP A 78 16.57 0.91 8.86
C ASP A 78 15.31 1.80 8.77
N THR A 79 14.74 2.00 7.59
CA THR A 79 13.56 2.88 7.40
C THR A 79 12.29 2.35 8.05
N LEU A 80 12.15 1.03 8.23
CA LEU A 80 11.05 0.48 9.02
C LEU A 80 11.16 0.96 10.47
N ASP A 81 12.34 0.82 11.07
CA ASP A 81 12.55 1.12 12.48
C ASP A 81 12.56 2.62 12.74
N THR A 82 13.15 3.40 11.83
CA THR A 82 13.28 4.85 11.97
C THR A 82 12.02 5.65 11.58
N ILE A 83 11.14 5.13 10.72
CA ILE A 83 9.92 5.87 10.29
C ILE A 83 8.63 5.26 10.82
N PHE A 84 8.52 3.94 10.88
CA PHE A 84 7.29 3.26 11.29
C PHE A 84 7.36 2.87 12.77
N THR A 85 8.33 2.05 13.17
CA THR A 85 8.44 1.59 14.57
C THR A 85 8.65 2.74 15.55
N ALA A 86 9.56 3.68 15.25
CA ALA A 86 9.85 4.83 16.11
C ALA A 86 8.66 5.76 16.38
N TYR A 87 7.63 5.71 15.51
CA TYR A 87 6.44 6.56 15.56
C TYR A 87 5.16 5.75 15.81
N ASP A 88 5.27 4.50 16.24
CA ASP A 88 4.15 3.58 16.48
C ASP A 88 3.19 3.45 15.27
N ASN A 89 3.76 3.40 14.06
CA ASN A 89 3.05 3.41 12.76
C ASN A 89 2.20 4.66 12.49
N LEU A 90 2.34 5.71 13.30
CA LEU A 90 1.72 7.00 13.06
C LEU A 90 2.53 7.79 12.04
N ASN A 91 1.86 8.66 11.30
CA ASN A 91 2.51 9.69 10.50
C ASN A 91 1.66 10.97 10.51
N ILE A 92 2.27 12.11 10.16
CA ILE A 92 1.51 13.35 9.92
C ILE A 92 1.38 13.59 8.43
N VAL A 93 0.17 13.83 7.95
CA VAL A 93 -0.06 14.37 6.60
C VAL A 93 -0.34 15.86 6.72
N SER A 94 0.43 16.64 5.95
CA SER A 94 0.29 18.09 5.83
C SER A 94 -0.24 18.40 4.43
N ILE A 95 -1.49 18.81 4.34
CA ILE A 95 -2.11 19.24 3.09
C ILE A 95 -1.79 20.71 2.87
N LEU A 96 -1.10 21.01 1.79
CA LEU A 96 -0.78 22.37 1.36
C LEU A 96 -1.91 22.88 0.48
N SER A 97 -2.55 23.97 0.89
CA SER A 97 -3.56 24.67 0.10
C SER A 97 -2.91 25.73 -0.79
N GLU A 98 -3.62 26.12 -1.87
CA GLU A 98 -3.13 27.09 -2.85
C GLU A 98 -2.87 28.48 -2.25
N ASP A 99 -3.53 28.81 -1.13
CA ASP A 99 -3.34 30.07 -0.40
C ASP A 99 -2.11 30.06 0.53
N GLY A 100 -1.32 28.98 0.51
CA GLY A 100 -0.10 28.84 1.29
C GLY A 100 -0.32 28.39 2.74
N GLN A 101 -1.55 28.04 3.13
CA GLN A 101 -1.82 27.42 4.42
C GLN A 101 -1.49 25.92 4.39
N ALA A 102 -1.22 25.37 5.57
CA ALA A 102 -1.00 23.94 5.76
C ALA A 102 -1.99 23.40 6.79
N HIS A 103 -2.66 22.30 6.43
CA HIS A 103 -3.55 21.57 7.33
C HIS A 103 -2.92 20.24 7.73
N HIS A 104 -2.67 20.08 9.03
CA HIS A 104 -1.95 18.93 9.57
C HIS A 104 -2.92 17.93 10.21
N ARG A 105 -2.66 16.64 9.99
CA ARG A 105 -3.43 15.56 10.61
C ARG A 105 -2.53 14.37 10.91
N VAL A 106 -2.73 13.78 12.09
CA VAL A 106 -2.16 12.47 12.44
C VAL A 106 -2.97 11.36 11.78
N ILE A 107 -2.26 10.48 11.08
CA ILE A 107 -2.79 9.28 10.44
C ILE A 107 -2.36 8.07 11.26
N ALA A 108 -3.34 7.24 11.63
CA ALA A 108 -3.19 6.06 12.49
C ALA A 108 -3.88 4.82 11.92
N SER A 109 -4.27 4.85 10.64
CA SER A 109 -4.95 3.74 9.94
C SER A 109 -4.02 2.59 9.52
N ILE A 110 -2.71 2.75 9.69
CA ILE A 110 -1.70 1.71 9.44
C ILE A 110 -1.63 0.84 10.70
N ALA A 111 -2.20 -0.36 10.63
CA ALA A 111 -2.31 -1.24 11.79
C ALA A 111 -0.96 -1.90 12.13
N GLU A 112 -0.23 -2.30 11.10
CA GLU A 112 1.09 -2.93 11.22
C GLU A 112 1.88 -2.72 9.94
N VAL A 113 3.22 -2.72 10.07
CA VAL A 113 4.14 -2.74 8.94
C VAL A 113 4.97 -4.01 9.01
N LEU A 114 4.74 -4.93 8.09
CA LEU A 114 5.48 -6.17 7.99
C LEU A 114 6.80 -5.92 7.25
N ARG A 115 7.92 -6.25 7.90
CA ARG A 115 9.21 -6.40 7.25
C ARG A 115 9.15 -7.65 6.38
N LEU A 116 9.42 -7.53 5.10
CA LEU A 116 9.45 -8.67 4.18
C LEU A 116 10.88 -8.84 3.68
N ASP A 117 11.58 -9.78 4.31
CA ASP A 117 12.90 -10.24 3.91
C ASP A 117 12.76 -11.68 3.45
N GLY A 118 12.92 -11.92 2.14
CA GLY A 118 12.78 -13.25 1.55
C GLY A 118 13.78 -14.29 2.08
N GLN A 119 14.85 -13.84 2.74
CA GLN A 119 15.84 -14.70 3.40
C GLN A 119 15.44 -15.09 4.83
N ARG A 120 14.36 -14.51 5.37
CA ARG A 120 13.86 -14.74 6.73
C ARG A 120 12.45 -15.37 6.68
N PRO A 121 12.34 -16.70 6.79
CA PRO A 121 11.07 -17.40 6.67
C PRO A 121 9.97 -16.91 7.61
N GLU A 122 10.33 -16.44 8.81
CA GLU A 122 9.40 -15.90 9.81
C GLU A 122 8.68 -14.64 9.32
N HIS A 123 9.34 -13.82 8.50
CA HIS A 123 8.74 -12.61 7.93
C HIS A 123 7.67 -12.94 6.88
N LEU A 124 7.96 -13.93 6.03
CA LEU A 124 7.02 -14.40 5.01
C LEU A 124 5.84 -15.14 5.64
N ALA A 125 6.08 -15.97 6.67
CA ALA A 125 5.02 -16.70 7.37
C ALA A 125 3.95 -15.75 7.92
N ASN A 126 4.37 -14.65 8.57
CA ASN A 126 3.45 -13.64 9.07
C ASN A 126 2.55 -13.08 7.96
N LEU A 127 3.12 -12.69 6.81
CA LEU A 127 2.35 -12.19 5.68
C LEU A 127 1.38 -13.25 5.14
N PHE A 128 1.83 -14.49 5.01
CA PHE A 128 1.03 -15.56 4.45
C PHE A 128 -0.20 -15.87 5.31
N GLU A 129 -0.10 -15.77 6.64
CA GLU A 129 -1.28 -15.85 7.52
C GLU A 129 -2.36 -14.81 7.14
N ARG A 130 -1.96 -13.59 6.76
CA ARG A 130 -2.91 -12.55 6.32
C ARG A 130 -3.48 -12.86 4.94
N PHE A 131 -2.67 -13.39 4.02
CA PHE A 131 -3.14 -13.85 2.71
C PHE A 131 -4.13 -15.01 2.80
N GLU A 132 -3.98 -15.89 3.79
CA GLU A 132 -4.84 -17.03 4.02
C GLU A 132 -6.16 -16.66 4.71
N ALA A 133 -6.25 -15.49 5.33
CA ALA A 133 -7.42 -15.02 6.06
C ALA A 133 -8.65 -14.89 5.13
N PRO A 134 -9.82 -15.49 5.46
CA PRO A 134 -11.04 -15.33 4.67
C PRO A 134 -11.51 -13.88 4.53
N SER A 135 -11.17 -13.03 5.50
CA SER A 135 -11.55 -11.61 5.53
C SER A 135 -10.79 -10.75 4.51
N LEU A 136 -9.67 -11.21 3.96
CA LEU A 136 -8.85 -10.41 3.05
C LEU A 136 -9.65 -10.11 1.79
N GLN A 137 -9.82 -8.82 1.50
CA GLN A 137 -10.61 -8.32 0.38
C GLN A 137 -9.71 -7.85 -0.75
N MET A 138 -8.65 -7.11 -0.41
CA MET A 138 -7.74 -6.53 -1.39
C MET A 138 -6.28 -6.51 -0.94
N VAL A 139 -5.39 -6.60 -1.91
CA VAL A 139 -3.95 -6.36 -1.81
C VAL A 139 -3.61 -5.27 -2.81
N SER A 140 -3.09 -4.13 -2.36
CA SER A 140 -2.79 -3.00 -3.25
C SER A 140 -1.30 -2.69 -3.35
N PHE A 141 -0.89 -1.94 -4.38
CA PHE A 141 0.51 -1.71 -4.70
C PHE A 141 0.80 -0.24 -5.04
N THR A 142 1.88 0.29 -4.48
CA THR A 142 2.57 1.54 -4.90
C THR A 142 4.07 1.28 -5.03
N ILE A 143 4.43 0.40 -5.97
CA ILE A 143 5.79 -0.14 -6.15
C ILE A 143 6.53 0.48 -7.35
N THR A 144 6.01 1.56 -7.92
CA THR A 144 6.45 2.22 -9.15
C THR A 144 6.22 1.40 -10.42
N GLU A 145 6.28 2.04 -11.59
CA GLU A 145 6.11 1.35 -12.87
C GLU A 145 7.12 0.21 -13.07
N LYS A 146 8.38 0.43 -12.67
CA LYS A 146 9.45 -0.59 -12.75
C LYS A 146 9.19 -1.80 -11.85
N GLY A 147 8.35 -1.66 -10.84
CA GLY A 147 7.99 -2.75 -9.94
C GLY A 147 7.17 -3.86 -10.60
N TYR A 148 6.62 -3.62 -11.80
CA TYR A 148 5.83 -4.59 -12.57
C TYR A 148 6.63 -5.28 -13.69
N GLU A 149 7.85 -4.82 -13.95
CA GLU A 149 8.71 -5.43 -14.97
C GLU A 149 9.24 -6.76 -14.46
N VAL A 150 8.98 -7.84 -15.19
CA VAL A 150 9.50 -9.18 -14.88
C VAL A 150 10.64 -9.62 -15.79
N LYS A 151 10.81 -8.92 -16.91
CA LYS A 151 11.79 -9.21 -17.96
C LYS A 151 12.55 -7.95 -18.35
N ASP A 152 13.77 -8.12 -18.85
CA ASP A 152 14.56 -7.06 -19.48
C ASP A 152 14.14 -6.82 -20.94
N ALA A 153 14.86 -5.93 -21.62
CA ALA A 153 14.62 -5.58 -23.02
C ALA A 153 14.85 -6.74 -24.01
N ASP A 154 15.66 -7.74 -23.64
CA ASP A 154 15.92 -8.94 -24.43
C ASP A 154 14.91 -10.06 -24.13
N GLY A 155 13.95 -9.81 -23.25
CA GLY A 155 12.90 -10.74 -22.84
C GLY A 155 13.36 -11.78 -21.82
N GLN A 156 14.57 -11.65 -21.26
CA GLN A 156 15.05 -12.51 -20.18
C GLN A 156 14.49 -12.06 -18.84
N PRO A 157 14.12 -12.98 -17.92
CA PRO A 157 13.69 -12.59 -16.59
C PRO A 157 14.76 -11.76 -15.88
N LEU A 158 14.35 -10.69 -15.20
CA LEU A 158 15.26 -9.85 -14.42
C LEU A 158 15.96 -10.69 -13.33
N PRO A 159 17.19 -10.33 -12.89
CA PRO A 159 17.94 -11.13 -11.91
C PRO A 159 17.14 -11.48 -10.64
N ILE A 160 16.41 -10.51 -10.08
CA ILE A 160 15.59 -10.74 -8.87
C ILE A 160 14.39 -11.66 -9.14
N ILE A 161 13.88 -11.70 -10.36
CA ILE A 161 12.82 -12.61 -10.78
C ILE A 161 13.39 -14.00 -11.05
N GLN A 162 14.63 -14.11 -11.55
CA GLN A 162 15.32 -15.40 -11.63
C GLN A 162 15.50 -16.03 -10.24
N GLU A 163 15.81 -15.22 -9.23
CA GLU A 163 15.86 -15.68 -7.83
C GLU A 163 14.49 -16.20 -7.35
N ASP A 164 13.40 -15.48 -7.62
CA ASP A 164 12.05 -15.95 -7.31
C ASP A 164 11.73 -17.27 -8.02
N ILE A 165 12.03 -17.36 -9.32
CA ILE A 165 11.78 -18.55 -10.12
C ILE A 165 12.57 -19.73 -9.56
N ALA A 166 13.84 -19.55 -9.20
CA ALA A 166 14.67 -20.61 -8.63
C ALA A 166 14.24 -21.00 -7.21
N GLY A 167 13.83 -20.04 -6.38
CA GLY A 167 13.42 -20.24 -4.99
C GLY A 167 12.03 -20.86 -4.84
N GLY A 168 11.17 -20.72 -5.84
CA GLY A 168 9.79 -21.20 -5.80
C GLY A 168 8.90 -20.40 -4.83
N PRO A 169 7.66 -20.85 -4.61
CA PRO A 169 6.70 -20.13 -3.75
C PRO A 169 7.08 -20.11 -2.26
N ASP A 170 8.06 -20.92 -1.84
CA ASP A 170 8.50 -20.98 -0.44
C ASP A 170 9.60 -19.98 -0.10
N LYS A 171 10.34 -19.49 -1.11
CA LYS A 171 11.46 -18.54 -0.93
C LYS A 171 11.44 -17.40 -1.95
N PRO A 172 10.31 -16.69 -2.14
CA PRO A 172 10.30 -15.50 -2.98
C PRO A 172 11.08 -14.36 -2.31
N VAL A 173 11.75 -13.57 -3.14
CA VAL A 173 12.53 -12.40 -2.77
C VAL A 173 11.85 -11.13 -3.27
N SER A 174 11.45 -11.05 -4.55
CA SER A 174 10.85 -9.84 -5.12
C SER A 174 9.46 -9.55 -4.54
N THR A 175 9.03 -8.29 -4.62
CA THR A 175 7.67 -7.90 -4.20
C THR A 175 6.59 -8.68 -4.95
N LEU A 176 6.77 -8.85 -6.27
CA LEU A 176 5.84 -9.62 -7.10
C LEU A 176 5.90 -11.12 -6.77
N GLY A 177 7.09 -11.67 -6.53
CA GLY A 177 7.26 -13.05 -6.08
C GLY A 177 6.55 -13.29 -4.76
N ILE A 178 6.75 -12.42 -3.77
CA ILE A 178 6.13 -12.53 -2.44
C ILE A 178 4.60 -12.44 -2.55
N ALA A 179 4.08 -11.51 -3.35
CA ALA A 179 2.65 -11.39 -3.59
C ALA A 179 2.08 -12.64 -4.31
N THR A 180 2.81 -13.19 -5.29
CA THR A 180 2.42 -14.41 -6.02
C THR A 180 2.42 -15.63 -5.09
N ALA A 181 3.40 -15.75 -4.19
CA ALA A 181 3.41 -16.78 -3.15
C ALA A 181 2.23 -16.62 -2.20
N GLY A 182 1.87 -15.39 -1.82
CA GLY A 182 0.66 -15.10 -1.05
C GLY A 182 -0.61 -15.60 -1.75
N LEU A 183 -0.75 -15.34 -3.06
CA LEU A 183 -1.85 -15.90 -3.87
C LEU A 183 -1.83 -17.43 -3.90
N TYR A 184 -0.64 -18.04 -3.98
CA TYR A 184 -0.51 -19.50 -3.95
C TYR A 184 -0.99 -20.08 -2.61
N ARG A 185 -0.61 -19.46 -1.47
CA ARG A 185 -1.13 -19.85 -0.15
C ARG A 185 -2.65 -19.71 -0.06
N ARG A 186 -3.19 -18.62 -0.59
CA ARG A 186 -4.64 -18.38 -0.65
C ARG A 186 -5.36 -19.41 -1.54
N TYR A 187 -4.76 -19.80 -2.66
CA TYR A 187 -5.22 -20.89 -3.52
C TYR A 187 -5.29 -22.22 -2.76
N LEU A 188 -4.22 -22.59 -2.06
CA LEU A 188 -4.16 -23.82 -1.24
C LEU A 188 -5.18 -23.83 -0.09
N LYS A 189 -5.59 -22.66 0.39
CA LYS A 189 -6.66 -22.50 1.40
C LYS A 189 -8.07 -22.46 0.80
N GLY A 190 -8.28 -23.04 -0.37
CA GLY A 190 -9.60 -23.19 -0.99
C GLY A 190 -9.96 -22.08 -1.96
N GLN A 191 -8.99 -21.58 -2.73
CA GLN A 191 -9.21 -20.65 -3.85
C GLN A 191 -10.01 -19.39 -3.46
N LYS A 192 -9.73 -18.84 -2.28
CA LYS A 192 -10.52 -17.73 -1.71
C LYS A 192 -10.37 -16.47 -2.56
N PRO A 193 -11.46 -15.72 -2.84
CA PRO A 193 -11.38 -14.57 -3.72
C PRO A 193 -10.55 -13.40 -3.14
N VAL A 194 -9.95 -12.56 -3.98
CA VAL A 194 -9.21 -11.34 -3.59
C VAL A 194 -9.05 -10.39 -4.78
N ALA A 195 -8.91 -9.08 -4.55
CA ALA A 195 -8.48 -8.13 -5.57
C ALA A 195 -7.00 -7.76 -5.40
N MET A 196 -6.24 -7.78 -6.48
CA MET A 196 -4.84 -7.35 -6.59
C MET A 196 -4.81 -6.01 -7.32
N VAL A 197 -4.63 -4.90 -6.59
CA VAL A 197 -4.96 -3.55 -7.04
C VAL A 197 -3.69 -2.71 -7.18
N SER A 198 -3.17 -2.56 -8.39
CA SER A 198 -2.15 -1.54 -8.61
C SER A 198 -2.76 -0.15 -8.49
N THR A 199 -2.08 0.73 -7.75
CA THR A 199 -2.39 2.16 -7.65
C THR A 199 -1.16 2.99 -8.00
N ASP A 200 -0.28 2.42 -8.84
CA ASP A 200 0.82 3.16 -9.43
C ASP A 200 0.35 3.97 -10.62
N ASN A 201 1.05 5.08 -10.85
CA ASN A 201 0.81 5.98 -11.96
C ASN A 201 1.38 5.41 -13.28
N ALA A 202 0.80 4.32 -13.76
CA ALA A 202 1.24 3.61 -14.96
C ALA A 202 0.02 3.17 -15.79
N ALA A 203 0.14 3.25 -17.12
CA ALA A 203 -0.92 2.79 -18.01
C ALA A 203 -1.16 1.28 -17.87
N MET A 204 -2.43 0.86 -17.89
CA MET A 204 -2.89 -0.52 -17.77
C MET A 204 -2.29 -1.24 -16.56
N ASN A 205 -2.17 -0.53 -15.45
CA ASN A 205 -1.46 -1.01 -14.25
C ASN A 205 -2.02 -2.35 -13.70
N GLY A 206 -3.34 -2.55 -13.74
CA GLY A 206 -3.98 -3.82 -13.40
C GLY A 206 -3.55 -4.97 -14.32
N ASP A 207 -3.51 -4.73 -15.63
CA ASP A 207 -3.10 -5.74 -16.61
C ASP A 207 -1.59 -6.05 -16.52
N LYS A 208 -0.75 -5.03 -16.26
CA LYS A 208 0.69 -5.22 -15.98
C LYS A 208 0.91 -6.08 -14.74
N LEU A 209 0.16 -5.82 -13.66
CA LEU A 209 0.23 -6.62 -12.44
C LEU A 209 -0.24 -8.07 -12.67
N HIS A 210 -1.34 -8.28 -13.39
CA HIS A 210 -1.80 -9.62 -13.77
C HIS A 210 -0.72 -10.37 -14.55
N ALA A 211 -0.18 -9.77 -15.61
CA ALA A 211 0.83 -10.40 -16.45
C ALA A 211 2.10 -10.77 -15.67
N ALA A 212 2.55 -9.89 -14.77
CA ALA A 212 3.72 -10.12 -13.93
C ALA A 212 3.51 -11.29 -12.95
N VAL A 213 2.40 -11.29 -12.21
CA VAL A 213 2.02 -12.37 -11.27
C VAL A 213 1.86 -13.69 -12.02
N ARG A 214 1.15 -13.67 -13.15
CA ARG A 214 0.88 -14.85 -13.97
C ARG A 214 2.14 -15.46 -14.56
N TYR A 215 3.12 -14.64 -14.95
CA TYR A 215 4.42 -15.09 -15.42
C TYR A 215 5.20 -15.83 -14.32
N ILE A 216 5.32 -15.26 -13.12
CA ILE A 216 6.01 -15.91 -12.00
C ILE A 216 5.33 -17.24 -11.64
N ALA A 217 3.99 -17.22 -11.54
CA ALA A 217 3.22 -18.42 -11.25
C ALA A 217 3.43 -19.52 -12.30
N GLU A 218 3.51 -19.16 -13.59
CA GLU A 218 3.77 -20.09 -14.68
C GLU A 218 5.13 -20.76 -14.55
N GLN A 219 6.16 -19.98 -14.24
CA GLN A 219 7.50 -20.50 -14.04
C GLN A 219 7.53 -21.47 -12.85
N TRP A 220 6.78 -21.20 -11.78
CA TRP A 220 6.68 -22.15 -10.66
C TRP A 220 5.90 -23.41 -11.01
N VAL A 221 4.82 -23.33 -11.79
CA VAL A 221 4.12 -24.52 -12.29
C VAL A 221 5.06 -25.40 -13.12
N GLN A 222 5.84 -24.79 -14.03
CA GLN A 222 6.75 -25.52 -14.92
C GLN A 222 7.96 -26.10 -14.18
N GLN A 223 8.58 -25.34 -13.27
CA GLN A 223 9.88 -25.70 -12.68
C GLN A 223 9.77 -26.37 -11.30
N HIS A 224 8.69 -26.09 -10.55
CA HIS A 224 8.48 -26.62 -9.19
C HIS A 224 7.27 -27.55 -9.08
N GLY A 225 6.57 -27.82 -10.21
CA GLY A 225 5.47 -28.78 -10.25
C GLY A 225 4.22 -28.33 -9.48
N LEU A 226 3.99 -27.02 -9.38
CA LEU A 226 2.75 -26.50 -8.82
C LEU A 226 1.55 -26.94 -9.68
N PRO A 227 0.36 -27.12 -9.07
CA PRO A 227 -0.82 -27.55 -9.82
C PRO A 227 -1.24 -26.50 -10.86
N GLN A 228 -1.60 -26.95 -12.06
CA GLN A 228 -2.12 -26.09 -13.14
C GLN A 228 -3.31 -25.22 -12.69
N GLY A 229 -4.13 -25.74 -11.78
CA GLY A 229 -5.26 -25.01 -11.19
C GLY A 229 -4.88 -23.72 -10.47
N PHE A 230 -3.60 -23.50 -10.12
CA PHE A 230 -3.15 -22.21 -9.59
C PHE A 230 -3.19 -21.10 -10.66
N LEU A 231 -2.85 -21.44 -11.91
CA LEU A 231 -2.95 -20.50 -13.04
C LEU A 231 -4.41 -20.21 -13.36
N ASP A 232 -5.26 -21.24 -13.36
CA ASP A 232 -6.71 -21.10 -13.56
C ASP A 232 -7.34 -20.21 -12.48
N TYR A 233 -6.86 -20.31 -11.23
CA TYR A 233 -7.28 -19.45 -10.13
C TYR A 233 -6.89 -17.98 -10.36
N ILE A 234 -5.65 -17.70 -10.77
CA ILE A 234 -5.18 -16.34 -11.08
C ILE A 234 -5.96 -15.74 -12.24
N ASP A 235 -6.25 -16.53 -13.28
CA ASP A 235 -6.91 -16.05 -14.50
C ASP A 235 -8.45 -15.93 -14.36
N ASN A 236 -9.02 -16.45 -13.26
CA ASN A 236 -10.45 -16.36 -12.99
C ASN A 236 -10.80 -15.04 -12.29
N LYS A 237 -11.39 -14.10 -13.05
CA LYS A 237 -11.81 -12.77 -12.55
C LYS A 237 -12.82 -12.78 -11.39
N ASN A 238 -13.56 -13.88 -11.21
CA ASN A 238 -14.48 -14.04 -10.07
C ASN A 238 -13.77 -14.52 -8.80
N LEU A 239 -12.51 -14.91 -8.89
CA LEU A 239 -11.67 -15.32 -7.77
C LEU A 239 -10.54 -14.30 -7.56
N VAL A 240 -9.79 -13.95 -8.59
CA VAL A 240 -8.72 -12.94 -8.49
C VAL A 240 -9.02 -11.76 -9.41
N GLY A 241 -9.31 -10.61 -8.82
CA GLY A 241 -9.52 -9.36 -9.55
C GLY A 241 -8.20 -8.64 -9.78
N PHE A 242 -7.98 -8.09 -10.98
CA PHE A 242 -6.87 -7.19 -11.29
C PHE A 242 -7.42 -5.89 -11.91
N PRO A 243 -8.11 -5.06 -11.11
CA PRO A 243 -8.73 -3.84 -11.62
C PRO A 243 -7.68 -2.86 -12.15
N VAL A 244 -8.02 -2.19 -13.25
CA VAL A 244 -7.26 -1.02 -13.72
C VAL A 244 -7.61 0.18 -12.84
N THR A 245 -6.63 1.05 -12.57
CA THR A 245 -6.84 2.27 -11.78
C THR A 245 -6.19 3.48 -12.43
N MET A 246 -6.72 4.66 -12.12
CA MET A 246 -6.07 5.95 -12.33
C MET A 246 -5.95 6.64 -10.98
N ILE A 247 -4.72 6.95 -10.56
CA ILE A 247 -4.44 7.76 -9.38
C ILE A 247 -3.83 9.10 -9.78
N ASP A 248 -4.20 10.14 -9.06
CA ASP A 248 -3.60 11.45 -9.16
C ASP A 248 -3.47 12.08 -7.77
N LYS A 249 -2.23 12.30 -7.35
CA LYS A 249 -1.86 13.03 -6.13
C LYS A 249 -0.37 13.33 -6.12
N ILE A 250 0.00 14.59 -6.00
CA ILE A 250 1.39 15.00 -5.83
C ILE A 250 1.82 14.82 -4.36
N THR A 251 2.78 13.94 -4.14
CA THR A 251 3.41 13.68 -2.83
C THR A 251 4.93 13.73 -2.96
N PRO A 252 5.53 14.93 -2.97
CA PRO A 252 6.95 15.09 -3.24
C PRO A 252 7.80 14.64 -2.04
N ARG A 253 9.11 14.86 -2.12
CA ARG A 253 10.01 14.64 -0.99
C ARG A 253 9.63 15.54 0.20
N PRO A 254 10.00 15.15 1.44
CA PRO A 254 9.78 15.98 2.61
C PRO A 254 10.26 17.42 2.39
N ASP A 255 9.35 18.37 2.56
CA ASP A 255 9.61 19.79 2.38
C ASP A 255 10.16 20.42 3.68
N PRO A 256 11.35 21.08 3.65
CA PRO A 256 11.90 21.78 4.81
C PRO A 256 10.97 22.86 5.39
N ALA A 257 10.13 23.50 4.56
CA ALA A 257 9.14 24.47 5.04
C ALA A 257 8.08 23.81 5.92
N VAL A 258 7.63 22.60 5.55
CA VAL A 258 6.65 21.83 6.33
C VAL A 258 7.29 21.27 7.59
N GLU A 259 8.54 20.81 7.54
CA GLU A 259 9.30 20.44 8.74
C GLU A 259 9.34 21.61 9.73
N LYS A 260 9.67 22.82 9.25
CA LYS A 260 9.69 24.02 10.08
C LYS A 260 8.32 24.36 10.66
N MET A 261 7.25 24.30 9.86
CA MET A 261 5.88 24.56 10.35
C MET A 261 5.50 23.61 11.49
N LEU A 262 5.79 22.31 11.35
CA LEU A 262 5.52 21.33 12.40
C LEU A 262 6.36 21.60 13.66
N ALA A 263 7.64 21.99 13.49
CA ALA A 263 8.50 22.36 14.61
C ALA A 263 8.00 23.63 15.33
N ASP A 264 7.55 24.65 14.59
CA ASP A 264 6.96 25.88 15.15
C ASP A 264 5.66 25.59 15.92
N LEU A 265 4.89 24.59 15.49
CA LEU A 265 3.73 24.05 16.23
C LEU A 265 4.13 23.20 17.45
N GLY A 266 5.43 22.96 17.67
CA GLY A 266 5.95 22.19 18.80
C GLY A 266 5.95 20.67 18.58
N VAL A 267 5.84 20.19 17.33
CA VAL A 267 5.99 18.77 17.00
C VAL A 267 7.48 18.41 16.91
N GLU A 268 7.87 17.36 17.64
CA GLU A 268 9.25 16.90 17.74
C GLU A 268 9.52 15.73 16.79
N GLY A 269 10.78 15.58 16.35
CA GLY A 269 11.26 14.39 15.63
C GLY A 269 10.93 14.36 14.13
N MET A 270 10.54 15.46 13.50
CA MET A 270 10.09 15.44 12.10
C MET A 270 11.22 15.45 11.07
N THR A 271 12.49 15.40 11.48
CA THR A 271 13.64 15.53 10.58
C THR A 271 13.70 14.40 9.54
N PRO A 272 13.85 14.72 8.24
CA PRO A 272 14.00 13.72 7.19
C PRO A 272 15.25 12.86 7.36
N VAL A 273 15.11 11.57 7.06
CA VAL A 273 16.18 10.58 7.02
C VAL A 273 16.45 10.22 5.55
N GLN A 274 17.74 10.14 5.19
CA GLN A 274 18.15 9.63 3.88
C GLN A 274 18.23 8.10 3.93
N THR A 275 17.54 7.44 3.01
CA THR A 275 17.57 5.99 2.83
C THR A 275 18.86 5.55 2.12
N ASP A 276 19.24 4.27 2.24
CA ASP A 276 20.38 3.69 1.52
C ASP A 276 20.31 3.87 -0.01
N LYS A 277 19.09 3.98 -0.57
CA LYS A 277 18.83 4.24 -1.99
C LYS A 277 18.87 5.73 -2.37
N GLY A 278 19.30 6.60 -1.47
CA GLY A 278 19.42 8.05 -1.69
C GLY A 278 18.09 8.81 -1.71
N SER A 279 16.96 8.15 -1.42
CA SER A 279 15.67 8.82 -1.22
C SER A 279 15.57 9.45 0.17
N PHE A 280 14.69 10.44 0.34
CA PHE A 280 14.44 11.10 1.63
C PHE A 280 13.04 10.74 2.13
N ILE A 281 12.94 10.36 3.39
CA ILE A 281 11.69 10.01 4.05
C ILE A 281 11.63 10.68 5.42
N ALA A 282 10.47 11.19 5.81
CA ALA A 282 10.23 11.79 7.10
C ALA A 282 9.01 11.16 7.78
N PRO A 283 8.83 11.33 9.10
CA PRO A 283 7.61 10.95 9.83
C PRO A 283 6.37 11.79 9.46
N PHE A 284 6.53 12.73 8.52
CA PHE A 284 5.44 13.44 7.88
C PHE A 284 5.47 13.26 6.35
N VAL A 285 4.35 13.58 5.72
CA VAL A 285 4.21 13.74 4.26
C VAL A 285 3.55 15.07 3.97
N ASN A 286 4.13 15.86 3.09
CA ASN A 286 3.47 17.00 2.48
C ASN A 286 2.80 16.56 1.17
N ALA A 287 1.57 17.00 0.95
CA ALA A 287 0.81 16.70 -0.25
C ALA A 287 -0.08 17.90 -0.63
N GLU A 288 -0.48 17.96 -1.89
CA GLU A 288 -1.49 18.93 -2.33
C GLU A 288 -2.90 18.55 -1.87
N THR A 289 -3.84 19.48 -2.06
CA THR A 289 -5.26 19.26 -1.77
C THR A 289 -5.96 18.42 -2.84
N THR A 290 -5.62 18.63 -4.10
CA THR A 290 -6.26 17.94 -5.24
C THR A 290 -5.84 16.47 -5.27
N GLU A 291 -6.82 15.57 -5.27
CA GLU A 291 -6.55 14.14 -5.31
C GLU A 291 -7.68 13.38 -6.00
N TYR A 292 -7.33 12.37 -6.80
CA TYR A 292 -8.28 11.50 -7.48
C TYR A 292 -7.79 10.04 -7.43
N LEU A 293 -8.71 9.12 -7.18
CA LEU A 293 -8.50 7.71 -7.43
C LEU A 293 -9.77 7.14 -8.07
N VAL A 294 -9.62 6.64 -9.29
CA VAL A 294 -10.69 5.99 -10.05
C VAL A 294 -10.29 4.54 -10.26
N ILE A 295 -11.15 3.60 -9.89
CA ILE A 295 -10.86 2.17 -9.88
C ILE A 295 -11.96 1.41 -10.63
N GLU A 296 -11.56 0.42 -11.42
CA GLU A 296 -12.49 -0.56 -11.98
C GLU A 296 -13.13 -1.36 -10.84
N ASP A 297 -14.46 -1.46 -10.79
CA ASP A 297 -15.16 -2.16 -9.70
C ASP A 297 -15.11 -3.70 -9.86
N ALA A 298 -13.91 -4.28 -9.78
CA ALA A 298 -13.64 -5.71 -9.94
C ALA A 298 -13.05 -6.32 -8.64
N PHE A 299 -13.91 -6.44 -7.61
CA PHE A 299 -13.52 -6.90 -6.27
C PHE A 299 -14.28 -8.17 -5.85
N PRO A 300 -13.78 -9.38 -6.19
CA PRO A 300 -14.53 -10.62 -5.97
C PRO A 300 -14.75 -10.99 -4.49
N ALA A 301 -14.00 -10.39 -3.57
CA ALA A 301 -14.17 -10.54 -2.12
C ALA A 301 -14.83 -9.31 -1.46
N GLY A 302 -15.44 -8.43 -2.27
CA GLY A 302 -15.83 -7.09 -1.86
C GLY A 302 -14.61 -6.21 -1.59
N ARG A 303 -14.86 -5.02 -1.03
CA ARG A 303 -13.85 -4.00 -0.70
C ARG A 303 -14.32 -3.13 0.47
N PRO A 304 -13.42 -2.43 1.17
CA PRO A 304 -13.83 -1.32 2.04
C PRO A 304 -14.67 -0.30 1.26
N PRO A 305 -15.60 0.42 1.90
CA PRO A 305 -16.49 1.41 1.25
C PRO A 305 -15.73 2.70 0.91
N LEU A 306 -14.66 2.59 0.11
CA LEU A 306 -13.74 3.67 -0.25
C LEU A 306 -14.43 4.81 -1.01
N GLU A 307 -15.61 4.58 -1.59
CA GLU A 307 -16.45 5.63 -2.15
C GLU A 307 -16.88 6.69 -1.13
N LYS A 308 -16.97 6.31 0.16
CA LYS A 308 -17.22 7.25 1.25
C LYS A 308 -15.98 8.05 1.65
N ALA A 309 -14.80 7.64 1.16
CA ALA A 309 -13.53 8.34 1.34
C ALA A 309 -13.07 9.07 0.06
N GLY A 310 -13.95 9.27 -0.92
CA GLY A 310 -13.67 10.04 -2.13
C GLY A 310 -13.11 9.24 -3.32
N VAL A 311 -13.06 7.90 -3.22
CA VAL A 311 -12.64 7.03 -4.33
C VAL A 311 -13.79 6.77 -5.29
N TYR A 312 -13.55 6.89 -6.59
CA TYR A 312 -14.55 6.62 -7.62
C TYR A 312 -14.44 5.18 -8.11
N PHE A 313 -15.56 4.46 -8.12
CA PHE A 313 -15.64 3.13 -8.72
C PHE A 313 -16.50 3.18 -9.97
N THR A 314 -16.02 2.56 -11.04
CA THR A 314 -16.68 2.58 -12.35
C THR A 314 -16.29 1.37 -13.19
N ASP A 315 -16.80 1.28 -14.41
CA ASP A 315 -16.41 0.24 -15.37
C ASP A 315 -15.01 0.48 -15.97
N ARG A 316 -14.39 -0.60 -16.46
CA ARG A 316 -13.05 -0.56 -17.06
C ARG A 316 -12.95 0.43 -18.23
N GLU A 317 -13.99 0.58 -19.04
CA GLU A 317 -13.99 1.49 -20.17
C GLU A 317 -13.82 2.94 -19.71
N THR A 318 -14.55 3.33 -18.67
CA THR A 318 -14.47 4.65 -18.06
C THR A 318 -13.10 4.87 -17.41
N VAL A 319 -12.57 3.89 -16.67
CA VAL A 319 -11.22 4.01 -16.09
C VAL A 319 -10.18 4.23 -17.18
N ASN A 320 -10.20 3.43 -18.25
CA ASN A 320 -9.24 3.57 -19.37
C ASN A 320 -9.30 4.96 -20.02
N ARG A 321 -10.50 5.57 -20.12
CA ARG A 321 -10.65 6.94 -20.64
C ARG A 321 -10.01 7.97 -19.72
N VAL A 322 -10.25 7.85 -18.41
CA VAL A 322 -9.71 8.77 -17.40
C VAL A 322 -8.20 8.59 -17.26
N GLU A 323 -7.71 7.35 -17.25
CA GLU A 323 -6.29 7.02 -17.29
C GLU A 323 -5.62 7.62 -18.53
N ARG A 324 -6.16 7.39 -19.74
CA ARG A 324 -5.61 7.99 -20.97
C ARG A 324 -5.53 9.51 -20.90
N MET A 325 -6.58 10.16 -20.41
CA MET A 325 -6.59 11.61 -20.21
C MET A 325 -5.43 12.05 -19.32
N LYS A 326 -5.28 11.45 -18.13
CA LYS A 326 -4.29 11.85 -17.15
C LYS A 326 -2.86 11.44 -17.54
N VAL A 327 -2.67 10.15 -17.82
CA VAL A 327 -1.37 9.49 -17.99
C VAL A 327 -0.77 9.73 -19.37
N SER A 328 -1.58 9.86 -20.42
CA SER A 328 -1.08 9.88 -21.81
C SER A 328 -1.30 11.20 -22.53
N THR A 329 -2.10 12.13 -22.00
CA THR A 329 -2.52 13.32 -22.77
C THR A 329 -2.31 14.63 -22.02
N CYS A 330 -2.67 14.73 -20.73
CA CYS A 330 -2.83 16.04 -20.09
C CYS A 330 -1.85 16.38 -18.96
N LEU A 331 -1.35 15.42 -18.17
CA LEU A 331 -0.67 15.74 -16.90
C LEU A 331 0.68 15.04 -16.66
N ASN A 332 0.77 13.72 -16.91
CA ASN A 332 1.99 12.94 -16.58
C ASN A 332 3.22 13.33 -17.39
#